data_AF-X8DBT0-F1
#
_entry.id   AF-X8DBT0-F1
#
_cell.length_a   1.000
_cell.length_b   1.000
_cell.length_c   1.000
_cell.angle_alpha   90.00
_cell.angle_beta   90.00
_cell.angle_gamma   90.00
#
_symmetry.space_group_name_H-M   'P 1'
#
loop_
_entity.id
_entity.type
_entity.pdbx_description
1 polymer ?
#
loop_
_entity_poly.entity_id
_entity_poly.type
_entity_poly.pdbx_seq_one_letter_code
_entity_poly.pdbx_strand_id
1 'polypeptide(L)'
;MVPVYIFYSMFGFQRTGDGLWAAGDQMARGFLLGATAGRTTLTGEGLQHADGHSLLLASTNPAVVSYDPAFAYEIAYIVESGLARMYGENPENVFFYITVYNEPYVQPPEPENFDPEGLLRGIYRYRKASEQRTSTAQILASGVAMPSALKAADMLAAEWDVAADVWSVTSWSELNREGVAIETEQLRHPERPARVPYVTRVLADSSGPVIAVSDWMRAVPEQIRPWVPRTYVTLGTDGFGFSDTRPAARRYFNTDAESQVVAVLEALAQDGEIDPSVAVAAARQYKIADVQAAAGKPRIPARHLGRLAALGENIHKCGVRFRDARQTVRHFAALDA
;
A
#
# COMPACT_ATOMS: atom_id res chain seq x y z
N MET A 1 29.18 14.32 3.14
CA MET A 1 28.04 14.71 2.28
C MET A 1 26.89 13.75 2.54
N VAL A 2 25.64 14.21 2.43
CA VAL A 2 24.44 13.36 2.52
C VAL A 2 23.77 13.35 1.14
N PRO A 3 23.98 12.33 0.30
CA PRO A 3 23.38 12.29 -1.02
C PRO A 3 21.90 11.92 -0.93
N VAL A 4 21.07 12.62 -1.72
CA VAL A 4 19.65 12.32 -1.93
C VAL A 4 19.44 12.16 -3.43
N TYR A 5 19.18 10.95 -3.88
CA TYR A 5 18.97 10.63 -5.28
C TYR A 5 17.51 10.24 -5.52
N ILE A 6 16.79 11.06 -6.30
CA ILE A 6 15.39 10.84 -6.67
C ILE A 6 15.28 10.38 -8.13
N PHE A 7 14.49 9.35 -8.37
CA PHE A 7 14.30 8.73 -9.69
C PHE A 7 12.94 8.03 -9.78
N TYR A 8 12.46 7.71 -10.99
CA TYR A 8 11.29 6.83 -11.15
C TYR A 8 11.61 5.48 -10.53
N SER A 9 10.89 5.08 -9.48
CA SER A 9 11.12 3.86 -8.68
C SER A 9 11.41 2.61 -9.50
N MET A 10 10.68 2.41 -10.60
CA MET A 10 10.87 1.34 -11.59
C MET A 10 12.30 1.22 -12.14
N PHE A 11 13.05 2.32 -12.20
CA PHE A 11 14.40 2.39 -12.74
C PHE A 11 15.49 2.47 -11.65
N GLY A 12 15.14 2.14 -10.40
CA GLY A 12 16.09 1.88 -9.32
C GLY A 12 16.59 0.44 -9.36
N PHE A 13 16.20 -0.36 -8.37
CA PHE A 13 16.66 -1.74 -8.19
C PHE A 13 16.48 -2.63 -9.43
N GLN A 14 15.41 -2.48 -10.20
CA GLN A 14 15.24 -3.27 -11.43
C GLN A 14 16.27 -2.93 -12.51
N ARG A 15 16.73 -1.67 -12.59
CA ARG A 15 17.63 -1.21 -13.65
C ARG A 15 19.10 -1.15 -13.23
N THR A 16 19.37 -0.82 -11.98
CA THR A 16 20.71 -0.58 -11.44
C THR A 16 21.01 -1.43 -10.20
N GLY A 17 20.30 -2.54 -10.02
CA GLY A 17 20.41 -3.41 -8.84
C GLY A 17 21.83 -3.86 -8.49
N ASP A 18 22.65 -4.22 -9.49
CA ASP A 18 24.06 -4.59 -9.26
C ASP A 18 24.90 -3.42 -8.72
N GLY A 19 24.65 -2.21 -9.23
CA GLY A 19 25.28 -0.99 -8.69
C GLY A 19 24.83 -0.68 -7.27
N LEU A 20 23.56 -0.93 -6.94
CA LEU A 20 23.04 -0.77 -5.57
C LEU A 20 23.57 -1.86 -4.62
N TRP A 21 23.84 -3.06 -5.13
CA TRP A 21 24.55 -4.10 -4.39
C TRP A 21 25.99 -3.69 -4.08
N ALA A 22 26.72 -3.22 -5.10
CA ALA A 22 28.07 -2.68 -4.95
C ALA A 22 28.12 -1.47 -3.99
N ALA A 23 27.07 -0.63 -3.97
CA ALA A 23 26.96 0.45 -3.00
C ALA A 23 26.89 -0.08 -1.55
N GLY A 24 26.18 -1.19 -1.31
CA GLY A 24 26.16 -1.88 -0.02
C GLY A 24 27.54 -2.40 0.38
N ASP A 25 28.26 -3.04 -0.54
CA ASP A 25 29.64 -3.51 -0.34
C ASP A 25 30.61 -2.35 -0.03
N GLN A 26 30.42 -1.20 -0.67
CA GLN A 26 31.16 0.02 -0.40
C GLN A 26 30.73 0.76 0.87
N MET A 27 29.83 0.19 1.66
CA MET A 27 29.28 0.81 2.88
C MET A 27 28.67 2.20 2.61
N ALA A 28 28.01 2.35 1.46
CA ALA A 28 27.38 3.61 1.07
C ALA A 28 26.33 4.04 2.10
N ARG A 29 26.24 5.35 2.27
CA ARG A 29 25.28 6.02 3.16
C ARG A 29 24.61 7.15 2.40
N GLY A 30 23.29 7.22 2.49
CA GLY A 30 22.49 8.21 1.77
C GLY A 30 21.03 7.78 1.59
N PHE A 31 20.30 8.56 0.80
CA PHE A 31 18.88 8.35 0.55
C PHE A 31 18.62 8.14 -0.95
N LEU A 32 17.92 7.07 -1.27
CA LEU A 32 17.34 6.77 -2.56
C LEU A 32 15.84 7.02 -2.46
N LEU A 33 15.32 7.94 -3.26
CA LEU A 33 13.90 8.26 -3.32
C LEU A 33 13.30 7.65 -4.60
N GLY A 34 12.56 6.56 -4.42
CA GLY A 34 11.79 5.92 -5.49
C GLY A 34 10.52 6.71 -5.76
N ALA A 35 10.62 7.74 -6.60
CA ALA A 35 9.50 8.58 -6.96
C ALA A 35 8.53 7.90 -7.91
N THR A 36 7.31 8.46 -7.96
CA THR A 36 6.21 7.94 -8.78
C THR A 36 6.00 6.44 -8.59
N ALA A 37 6.20 5.96 -7.37
CA ALA A 37 6.02 4.56 -6.99
C ALA A 37 4.55 4.13 -7.02
N GLY A 38 4.33 2.82 -6.98
CA GLY A 38 3.01 2.21 -6.94
C GLY A 38 2.46 1.84 -8.33
N ARG A 39 2.00 0.60 -8.47
CA ARG A 39 1.51 0.04 -9.74
C ARG A 39 0.32 0.83 -10.27
N THR A 40 -0.62 1.20 -9.40
CA THR A 40 -1.85 1.90 -9.79
C THR A 40 -1.70 3.41 -9.75
N THR A 41 -0.68 3.93 -9.08
CA THR A 41 -0.47 5.37 -8.88
C THR A 41 0.05 6.07 -10.14
N LEU A 42 1.00 5.45 -10.85
CA LEU A 42 1.55 5.93 -12.14
C LEU A 42 0.93 5.19 -13.34
N THR A 43 -0.34 4.78 -13.24
CA THR A 43 -0.98 3.95 -14.27
C THR A 43 -0.90 4.55 -15.68
N GLY A 44 -1.03 5.87 -15.87
CA GLY A 44 -0.99 6.51 -17.20
C GLY A 44 0.24 6.19 -18.06
N GLU A 45 1.41 5.96 -17.43
CA GLU A 45 2.68 5.64 -18.12
C GLU A 45 2.80 4.17 -18.56
N GLY A 46 1.91 3.30 -18.06
CA GLY A 46 1.79 1.92 -18.50
C GLY A 46 2.88 0.96 -18.01
N LEU A 47 3.03 -0.15 -18.73
CA LEU A 47 3.70 -1.38 -18.30
C LEU A 47 5.11 -1.18 -17.74
N GLN A 48 5.95 -0.40 -18.43
CA GLN A 48 7.37 -0.25 -18.08
C GLN A 48 7.64 0.82 -17.00
N HIS A 49 6.61 1.43 -16.43
CA HIS A 49 6.72 2.51 -15.44
C HIS A 49 5.94 2.21 -14.16
N ALA A 50 4.80 1.53 -14.27
CA ALA A 50 3.96 1.15 -13.14
C ALA A 50 4.69 0.17 -12.21
N ASP A 51 5.33 0.68 -11.17
CA ASP A 51 6.15 -0.11 -10.24
C ASP A 51 5.33 -0.65 -9.08
N GLY A 52 5.16 -1.96 -9.04
CA GLY A 52 4.62 -2.69 -7.90
C GLY A 52 5.56 -3.78 -7.39
N HIS A 53 6.88 -3.64 -7.52
CA HIS A 53 7.81 -4.67 -7.05
C HIS A 53 9.20 -4.20 -6.58
N SER A 54 9.59 -2.93 -6.73
CA SER A 54 10.92 -2.47 -6.32
C SER A 54 11.22 -2.66 -4.82
N LEU A 55 10.22 -2.60 -3.92
CA LEU A 55 10.41 -2.92 -2.51
C LEU A 55 10.85 -4.38 -2.28
N LEU A 56 10.34 -5.32 -3.09
CA LEU A 56 10.75 -6.72 -3.02
C LEU A 56 12.17 -6.92 -3.55
N LEU A 57 12.54 -6.21 -4.61
CA LEU A 57 13.92 -6.22 -5.11
C LEU A 57 14.87 -5.62 -4.07
N ALA A 58 14.48 -4.51 -3.44
CA ALA A 58 15.25 -3.83 -2.42
C ALA A 58 15.48 -4.71 -1.18
N SER A 59 14.51 -5.55 -0.80
CA SER A 59 14.61 -6.40 0.39
C SER A 59 15.72 -7.45 0.30
N THR A 60 16.19 -7.78 -0.91
CA THR A 60 17.31 -8.70 -1.14
C THR A 60 18.66 -8.14 -0.69
N ASN A 61 18.81 -6.81 -0.60
CA ASN A 61 20.07 -6.16 -0.24
C ASN A 61 20.12 -5.85 1.28
N PRO A 62 21.04 -6.48 2.06
CA PRO A 62 21.11 -6.31 3.51
C PRO A 62 21.40 -4.88 3.98
N ALA A 63 22.03 -4.05 3.15
CA ALA A 63 22.41 -2.68 3.51
C ALA A 63 21.26 -1.67 3.27
N VAL A 64 20.18 -2.08 2.61
CA VAL A 64 19.05 -1.19 2.28
C VAL A 64 18.04 -1.18 3.41
N VAL A 65 17.74 -0.04 4.00
CA VAL A 65 16.57 0.14 4.89
C VAL A 65 15.43 0.74 4.07
N SER A 66 14.39 -0.04 3.76
CA SER A 66 13.32 0.37 2.85
C SER A 66 12.05 0.77 3.58
N TYR A 67 11.43 1.90 3.21
CA TYR A 67 10.14 2.36 3.74
C TYR A 67 9.15 2.70 2.62
N ASP A 68 7.87 2.48 2.91
CA ASP A 68 6.70 2.79 2.08
C ASP A 68 5.67 3.69 2.79
N PRO A 69 6.04 4.94 3.09
CA PRO A 69 5.20 5.85 3.87
C PRO A 69 3.93 6.26 3.13
N ALA A 70 2.82 6.28 3.88
CA ALA A 70 1.51 6.79 3.49
C ALA A 70 1.29 8.27 3.85
N PHE A 71 2.07 8.88 4.74
CA PHE A 71 1.86 10.28 5.12
C PHE A 71 3.15 11.09 5.19
N ALA A 72 3.03 12.40 4.98
CA ALA A 72 4.15 13.32 4.98
C ALA A 72 4.92 13.37 6.31
N TYR A 73 4.22 13.26 7.45
CA TYR A 73 4.90 13.22 8.75
C TYR A 73 5.74 11.95 8.91
N GLU A 74 5.32 10.82 8.34
CA GLU A 74 6.08 9.57 8.41
C GLU A 74 7.44 9.73 7.73
N ILE A 75 7.48 10.41 6.59
CA ILE A 75 8.72 10.72 5.86
C ILE A 75 9.68 11.52 6.76
N ALA A 76 9.17 12.48 7.55
CA ALA A 76 10.01 13.29 8.43
C ALA A 76 10.73 12.42 9.48
N TYR A 77 9.99 11.54 10.18
CA TYR A 77 10.57 10.61 11.14
C TYR A 77 11.58 9.64 10.51
N ILE A 78 11.25 9.09 9.33
CA ILE A 78 12.13 8.17 8.61
C ILE A 78 13.44 8.86 8.21
N VAL A 79 13.37 10.09 7.70
CA VAL A 79 14.56 10.86 7.30
C VAL A 79 15.40 11.24 8.52
N GLU A 80 14.78 11.68 9.61
CA GLU A 80 15.47 11.99 10.87
C GLU A 80 16.20 10.74 11.42
N SER A 81 15.51 9.60 11.47
CA SER A 81 16.10 8.33 11.87
C SER A 81 17.24 7.91 10.94
N GLY A 82 17.07 8.05 9.63
CA GLY A 82 18.13 7.72 8.65
C GLY A 82 19.37 8.60 8.81
N LEU A 83 19.20 9.89 9.07
CA LEU A 83 20.31 10.80 9.36
C LEU A 83 21.05 10.40 10.63
N ALA A 84 20.31 10.12 11.72
CA ALA A 84 20.88 9.69 12.98
C ALA A 84 21.63 8.35 12.85
N ARG A 85 21.03 7.36 12.17
CA ARG A 85 21.63 6.03 11.97
C ARG A 85 22.86 6.08 11.08
N MET A 86 22.87 6.84 9.98
CA MET A 86 23.99 6.86 9.04
C MET A 86 25.12 7.83 9.41
N TYR A 87 24.80 8.93 10.11
CA TYR A 87 25.73 10.05 10.33
C TYR A 87 25.79 10.54 11.79
N GLY A 88 25.07 9.90 12.70
CA GLY A 88 25.13 10.22 14.14
C GLY A 88 26.39 9.66 14.82
N GLU A 89 26.34 9.59 16.16
CA GLU A 89 27.48 9.19 16.99
C GLU A 89 27.98 7.77 16.73
N ASN A 90 27.06 6.83 16.46
CA ASN A 90 27.34 5.43 16.16
C ASN A 90 26.83 5.09 14.75
N PRO A 91 27.58 5.47 13.70
CA PRO A 91 27.06 5.41 12.35
C PRO A 91 27.02 3.98 11.80
N GLU A 92 25.85 3.59 11.32
CA GLU A 92 25.56 2.35 10.61
C GLU A 92 25.93 2.45 9.12
N ASN A 93 26.41 1.34 8.56
CA ASN A 93 26.72 1.20 7.14
C ASN A 93 25.49 0.73 6.36
N VAL A 94 24.47 1.57 6.34
CA VAL A 94 23.21 1.34 5.62
C VAL A 94 22.88 2.55 4.74
N PHE A 95 22.01 2.35 3.77
CA PHE A 95 21.39 3.45 3.02
C PHE A 95 19.88 3.24 2.92
N PHE A 96 19.15 4.34 2.84
CA PHE A 96 17.70 4.32 2.92
C PHE A 96 17.07 4.33 1.53
N TYR A 97 16.06 3.50 1.33
CA TYR A 97 15.17 3.55 0.16
C TYR A 97 13.77 3.96 0.61
N ILE A 98 13.29 5.10 0.14
CA ILE A 98 11.97 5.62 0.51
C ILE A 98 11.15 5.79 -0.77
N THR A 99 10.03 5.10 -0.86
CA THR A 99 9.10 5.27 -1.99
C THR A 99 8.26 6.52 -1.77
N VAL A 100 8.07 7.31 -2.83
CA VAL A 100 7.26 8.53 -2.80
C VAL A 100 6.35 8.60 -4.02
N TYR A 101 5.20 9.24 -3.84
CA TYR A 101 4.05 9.12 -4.74
C TYR A 101 3.73 10.43 -5.47
N ASN A 102 3.04 10.33 -6.60
CA ASN A 102 2.57 11.49 -7.37
C ASN A 102 1.04 11.70 -7.28
N GLU A 103 0.38 11.02 -6.35
CA GLU A 103 -1.04 11.21 -6.08
C GLU A 103 -1.24 12.20 -4.93
N PRO A 104 -1.96 13.32 -5.15
CA PRO A 104 -2.36 14.18 -4.07
C PRO A 104 -3.54 13.56 -3.31
N TYR A 105 -3.40 13.41 -2.00
CA TYR A 105 -4.49 13.20 -1.05
C TYR A 105 -4.23 14.01 0.21
N VAL A 106 -5.25 14.12 1.06
CA VAL A 106 -5.17 14.88 2.31
C VAL A 106 -4.08 14.30 3.18
N GLN A 107 -3.11 15.15 3.53
CA GLN A 107 -2.05 14.82 4.49
C GLN A 107 -2.54 15.23 5.88
N PRO A 108 -2.86 14.28 6.77
CA PRO A 108 -3.34 14.58 8.10
C PRO A 108 -2.20 15.09 8.99
N PRO A 109 -2.51 15.80 10.09
CA PRO A 109 -1.54 16.04 11.14
C PRO A 109 -1.08 14.72 11.77
N GLU A 110 -0.01 14.78 12.55
CA GLU A 110 0.38 13.69 13.43
C GLU A 110 -0.79 13.33 14.38
N PRO A 111 -1.15 12.03 14.54
CA PRO A 111 -2.18 11.61 15.47
C PRO A 111 -1.86 11.94 16.95
N GLU A 112 -2.86 12.23 17.78
CA GLU A 112 -2.63 12.58 19.19
C GLU A 112 -1.95 11.46 20.01
N ASN A 113 -2.19 10.18 19.67
CA ASN A 113 -1.58 9.01 20.32
C ASN A 113 -0.61 8.31 19.35
N PHE A 114 0.19 9.10 18.65
CA PHE A 114 1.16 8.60 17.66
C PHE A 114 2.29 7.81 18.33
N ASP A 115 2.72 6.72 17.68
CA ASP A 115 3.84 5.88 18.10
C ASP A 115 5.01 6.01 17.10
N PRO A 116 5.96 6.93 17.35
CA PRO A 116 7.14 7.08 16.50
C PRO A 116 8.01 5.83 16.45
N GLU A 117 8.06 5.04 17.53
CA GLU A 117 8.86 3.80 17.55
C GLU A 117 8.24 2.77 16.61
N GLY A 118 6.92 2.58 16.67
CA GLY A 118 6.20 1.69 15.76
C GLY A 118 6.34 2.09 14.30
N LEU A 119 6.26 3.39 14.01
CA LEU A 119 6.56 3.92 12.68
C LEU A 119 7.96 3.50 12.19
N LEU A 120 8.99 3.66 13.01
CA LEU A 120 10.37 3.31 12.63
C LEU A 120 10.61 1.79 12.63
N ARG A 121 9.85 1.02 13.40
CA ARG A 121 9.90 -0.45 13.37
C ARG A 121 9.14 -1.04 12.18
N GLY A 122 8.25 -0.28 11.56
CA GLY A 122 7.59 -0.62 10.30
C GLY A 122 6.07 -0.75 10.36
N ILE A 123 5.44 -0.62 11.53
CA ILE A 123 3.97 -0.65 11.68
C ILE A 123 3.51 0.09 12.94
N TYR A 124 2.43 0.86 12.82
CA TYR A 124 1.69 1.39 13.97
C TYR A 124 0.19 1.47 13.67
N ARG A 125 -0.65 1.46 14.71
CA ARG A 125 -2.09 1.63 14.54
C ARG A 125 -2.39 3.10 14.24
N TYR A 126 -2.77 3.39 13.01
CA TYR A 126 -3.14 4.74 12.59
C TYR A 126 -4.53 5.13 13.12
N ARG A 127 -5.51 4.23 13.01
CA ARG A 127 -6.89 4.50 13.44
C ARG A 127 -7.49 3.27 14.11
N LYS A 128 -7.90 3.42 15.37
CA LYS A 128 -8.78 2.47 16.04
C LYS A 128 -10.21 2.67 15.54
N ALA A 129 -10.96 1.59 15.35
CA ALA A 129 -12.38 1.65 15.05
C ALA A 129 -13.12 2.41 16.16
N SER A 130 -13.93 3.40 15.78
CA SER A 130 -14.66 4.26 16.72
C SER A 130 -15.98 3.64 17.19
N GLU A 131 -16.54 2.71 16.43
CA GLU A 131 -17.83 2.09 16.69
C GLU A 131 -17.66 0.66 17.18
N GLN A 132 -18.50 0.25 18.14
CA GLN A 132 -18.64 -1.16 18.49
C GLN A 132 -19.53 -1.85 17.47
N ARG A 133 -19.09 -3.00 16.99
CA ARG A 133 -19.75 -3.83 15.98
C ARG A 133 -19.65 -5.29 16.39
N THR A 134 -20.50 -6.14 15.83
CA THR A 134 -20.51 -7.57 16.19
C THR A 134 -19.21 -8.24 15.76
N SER A 135 -18.76 -7.96 14.55
CA SER A 135 -17.50 -8.47 14.01
C SER A 135 -16.41 -7.39 14.05
N THR A 136 -15.15 -7.83 14.11
CA THR A 136 -13.98 -6.94 14.06
C THR A 136 -12.99 -7.42 13.02
N ALA A 137 -12.16 -6.52 12.49
CA ALA A 137 -11.11 -6.86 11.54
C ALA A 137 -9.94 -5.88 11.65
N GLN A 138 -8.82 -6.21 11.01
CA GLN A 138 -7.63 -5.35 10.93
C GLN A 138 -7.30 -5.10 9.45
N ILE A 139 -7.05 -3.84 9.08
CA ILE A 139 -6.58 -3.48 7.73
C ILE A 139 -5.18 -2.88 7.84
N LEU A 140 -4.18 -3.57 7.32
CA LEU A 140 -2.80 -3.11 7.23
C LEU A 140 -2.58 -2.51 5.84
N ALA A 141 -2.22 -1.23 5.78
CA ALA A 141 -2.00 -0.53 4.51
C ALA A 141 -0.66 0.20 4.51
N SER A 142 0.00 0.22 3.35
CA SER A 142 1.20 1.04 3.11
C SER A 142 0.99 2.00 1.94
N GLY A 143 1.73 3.11 1.94
CA GLY A 143 1.71 4.07 0.86
C GLY A 143 0.32 4.57 0.45
N VAL A 144 0.08 4.64 -0.86
CA VAL A 144 -1.19 5.12 -1.45
C VAL A 144 -2.40 4.19 -1.24
N ALA A 145 -2.23 3.02 -0.62
CA ALA A 145 -3.37 2.18 -0.26
C ALA A 145 -4.15 2.74 0.95
N MET A 146 -3.53 3.62 1.74
CA MET A 146 -4.09 4.15 2.99
C MET A 146 -5.45 4.84 2.83
N PRO A 147 -5.70 5.74 1.84
CA PRO A 147 -7.02 6.32 1.64
C PRO A 147 -8.12 5.28 1.37
N SER A 148 -7.80 4.22 0.61
CA SER A 148 -8.75 3.13 0.33
C SER A 148 -9.00 2.27 1.57
N ALA A 149 -7.99 2.02 2.40
CA ALA A 149 -8.13 1.33 3.68
C ALA A 149 -9.01 2.08 4.67
N LEU A 150 -8.84 3.41 4.76
CA LEU A 150 -9.70 4.24 5.60
C LEU A 150 -11.16 4.20 5.13
N LYS A 151 -11.38 4.34 3.82
CA LYS A 151 -12.73 4.24 3.23
C LYS A 151 -13.32 2.84 3.44
N ALA A 152 -12.56 1.77 3.30
CA ALA A 152 -13.02 0.40 3.48
C ALA A 152 -13.49 0.14 4.92
N ALA A 153 -12.73 0.59 5.92
CA ALA A 153 -13.14 0.51 7.32
C ALA A 153 -14.42 1.30 7.61
N ASP A 154 -14.60 2.47 7.01
CA ASP A 154 -15.84 3.25 7.15
C ASP A 154 -17.04 2.51 6.52
N MET A 155 -16.85 1.89 5.35
CA MET A 155 -17.88 1.09 4.66
C MET A 155 -18.25 -0.18 5.43
N LEU A 156 -17.27 -0.88 6.01
CA LEU A 156 -17.46 -2.07 6.84
C LEU A 156 -18.35 -1.77 8.05
N ALA A 157 -18.10 -0.67 8.74
CA ALA A 157 -18.92 -0.26 9.87
C ALA A 157 -20.32 0.15 9.42
N ALA A 158 -20.42 0.98 8.38
CA ALA A 158 -21.70 1.54 7.93
C ALA A 158 -22.64 0.51 7.30
N GLU A 159 -22.12 -0.47 6.57
CA GLU A 159 -22.91 -1.35 5.70
C GLU A 159 -22.92 -2.82 6.14
N TRP A 160 -21.94 -3.28 6.93
CA TRP A 160 -21.71 -4.72 7.16
C TRP A 160 -21.56 -5.14 8.62
N ASP A 161 -21.75 -4.23 9.57
CA ASP A 161 -21.59 -4.49 11.00
C ASP A 161 -20.21 -5.07 11.40
N VAL A 162 -19.16 -4.52 10.78
CA VAL A 162 -17.76 -4.87 11.04
C VAL A 162 -16.98 -3.63 11.47
N ALA A 163 -16.33 -3.67 12.63
CA ALA A 163 -15.42 -2.63 13.10
C ALA A 163 -13.98 -2.96 12.69
N ALA A 164 -13.35 -2.12 11.86
CA ALA A 164 -11.99 -2.36 11.40
C ALA A 164 -10.98 -1.33 11.94
N ASP A 165 -9.95 -1.81 12.63
CA ASP A 165 -8.76 -1.01 12.97
C ASP A 165 -7.88 -0.89 11.71
N VAL A 166 -7.36 0.31 11.44
CA VAL A 166 -6.47 0.59 10.31
C VAL A 166 -5.05 0.86 10.81
N TRP A 167 -4.09 0.13 10.23
CA TRP A 167 -2.68 0.16 10.59
C TRP A 167 -1.87 0.71 9.42
N SER A 168 -0.97 1.64 9.71
CA SER A 168 0.03 2.09 8.74
C SER A 168 1.23 1.16 8.83
N VAL A 169 1.54 0.50 7.72
CA VAL A 169 2.73 -0.34 7.58
C VAL A 169 3.77 0.45 6.79
N THR A 170 4.63 1.15 7.50
CA THR A 170 5.69 1.98 6.91
C THR A 170 6.85 1.15 6.38
N SER A 171 7.05 -0.10 6.83
CA SER A 171 8.06 -1.00 6.25
C SER A 171 7.73 -2.47 6.42
N TRP A 172 7.40 -3.14 5.31
CA TRP A 172 7.25 -4.60 5.26
C TRP A 172 8.59 -5.33 5.47
N SER A 173 9.66 -4.79 4.90
CA SER A 173 10.99 -5.40 4.91
C SER A 173 11.64 -5.38 6.29
N GLU A 174 11.51 -4.29 7.05
CA GLU A 174 12.11 -4.21 8.39
C GLU A 174 11.39 -5.14 9.38
N LEU A 175 10.06 -5.28 9.26
CA LEU A 175 9.30 -6.27 10.04
C LEU A 175 9.73 -7.71 9.72
N ASN A 176 9.93 -8.01 8.44
CA ASN A 176 10.45 -9.32 8.00
C ASN A 176 11.84 -9.59 8.58
N ARG A 177 12.76 -8.62 8.50
CA ARG A 177 14.12 -8.76 9.02
C ARG A 177 14.15 -9.03 10.52
N GLU A 178 13.32 -8.34 11.30
CA GLU A 178 13.24 -8.61 12.74
C GLU A 178 12.74 -10.03 13.00
N GLY A 179 11.69 -10.47 12.30
CA GLY A 179 11.16 -11.83 12.39
C GLY A 179 12.22 -12.90 12.10
N VAL A 180 12.90 -12.79 10.95
CA VAL A 180 13.97 -13.72 10.56
C VAL A 180 15.14 -13.71 11.55
N ALA A 181 15.52 -12.54 12.06
CA ALA A 181 16.60 -12.42 13.04
C ALA A 181 16.26 -13.15 14.35
N ILE A 182 15.01 -13.02 14.81
CA ILE A 182 14.51 -13.72 16.00
C ILE A 182 14.48 -15.23 15.78
N GLU A 183 13.95 -15.71 14.65
CA GLU A 183 13.94 -17.14 14.33
C GLU A 183 15.35 -17.73 14.22
N THR A 184 16.27 -16.98 13.63
CA THR A 184 17.69 -17.37 13.52
C THR A 184 18.33 -17.47 14.91
N GLU A 185 18.03 -16.52 15.81
CA GLU A 185 18.51 -16.56 17.20
C GLU A 185 17.95 -17.77 17.94
N GLN A 186 16.64 -18.01 17.84
CA GLN A 186 15.98 -19.16 18.46
C GLN A 186 16.54 -20.50 17.96
N LEU A 187 16.81 -20.61 16.65
CA LEU A 187 17.42 -21.81 16.06
C LEU A 187 18.83 -22.06 16.62
N ARG A 188 19.62 -20.99 16.82
CA ARG A 188 21.00 -21.08 17.35
C ARG A 188 21.04 -21.29 18.85
N HIS A 189 20.01 -20.86 19.57
CA HIS A 189 19.94 -20.85 21.03
C HIS A 189 18.59 -21.35 21.54
N PRO A 190 18.21 -22.61 21.26
CA PRO A 190 16.90 -23.15 21.66
C PRO A 190 16.71 -23.23 23.18
N GLU A 191 17.79 -23.14 23.96
CA GLU A 191 17.76 -23.09 25.42
C GLU A 191 17.29 -21.75 26.00
N ARG A 192 17.25 -20.68 25.18
CA ARG A 192 16.88 -19.34 25.62
C ARG A 192 15.41 -19.05 25.31
N PRO A 193 14.71 -18.26 26.15
CA PRO A 193 13.38 -17.79 25.81
C PRO A 193 13.39 -17.02 24.48
N ALA A 194 12.52 -17.43 23.55
CA ALA A 194 12.40 -16.75 22.27
C ALA A 194 11.83 -15.33 22.44
N ARG A 195 12.44 -14.36 21.76
CA ARG A 195 11.86 -13.02 21.62
C ARG A 195 10.62 -13.11 20.74
N VAL A 196 9.68 -12.18 20.91
CA VAL A 196 8.46 -12.10 20.08
C VAL A 196 8.65 -11.01 19.01
N PRO A 197 8.47 -11.32 17.72
CA PRO A 197 8.54 -10.33 16.64
C PRO A 197 7.62 -9.13 16.91
N TYR A 198 8.03 -7.92 16.52
CA TYR A 198 7.27 -6.70 16.81
C TYR A 198 5.87 -6.74 16.20
N VAL A 199 5.74 -7.19 14.95
CA VAL A 199 4.42 -7.33 14.30
C VAL A 199 3.49 -8.29 15.07
N THR A 200 4.03 -9.38 15.62
CA THR A 200 3.26 -10.29 16.46
C THR A 200 2.83 -9.60 17.75
N ARG A 201 3.72 -8.85 18.40
CA ARG A 201 3.43 -8.14 19.66
C ARG A 201 2.32 -7.12 19.49
N VAL A 202 2.39 -6.26 18.47
CA VAL A 202 1.40 -5.18 18.29
C VAL A 202 0.04 -5.71 17.80
N LEU A 203 0.01 -6.85 17.12
CA LEU A 203 -1.23 -7.49 16.66
C LEU A 203 -1.78 -8.53 17.65
N ALA A 204 -1.08 -8.86 18.73
CA ALA A 204 -1.47 -9.93 19.66
C ALA A 204 -2.87 -9.73 20.25
N ASP A 205 -3.16 -8.48 20.66
CA ASP A 205 -4.44 -8.10 21.27
C ASP A 205 -5.51 -7.69 20.24
N SER A 206 -5.19 -7.76 18.95
CA SER A 206 -6.16 -7.49 17.88
C SER A 206 -7.14 -8.66 17.71
N SER A 207 -8.36 -8.37 17.27
CA SER A 207 -9.41 -9.36 17.03
C SER A 207 -9.84 -9.37 15.56
N GLY A 208 -10.29 -10.56 15.11
CA GLY A 208 -10.69 -10.81 13.73
C GLY A 208 -9.52 -11.01 12.75
N PRO A 209 -9.84 -11.18 11.46
CA PRO A 209 -8.85 -11.38 10.41
C PRO A 209 -8.06 -10.10 10.11
N VAL A 210 -6.88 -10.30 9.54
CA VAL A 210 -5.93 -9.26 9.14
C VAL A 210 -5.83 -9.21 7.63
N ILE A 211 -6.20 -8.08 7.03
CA ILE A 211 -6.15 -7.86 5.59
C ILE A 211 -5.02 -6.87 5.32
N ALA A 212 -3.99 -7.31 4.61
CA ALA A 212 -2.91 -6.44 4.17
C ALA A 212 -3.11 -6.04 2.71
N VAL A 213 -2.98 -4.74 2.44
CA VAL A 213 -3.16 -4.16 1.11
C VAL A 213 -2.05 -3.15 0.83
N SER A 214 -1.50 -3.21 -0.38
CA SER A 214 -0.51 -2.23 -0.84
C SER A 214 -0.61 -2.02 -2.35
N ASP A 215 0.05 -0.98 -2.86
CA ASP A 215 0.17 -0.75 -4.32
C ASP A 215 1.30 -1.60 -4.96
N TRP A 216 1.81 -2.58 -4.20
CA TRP A 216 2.83 -3.55 -4.58
C TRP A 216 2.22 -4.95 -4.76
N MET A 217 2.94 -5.83 -5.46
CA MET A 217 2.59 -7.24 -5.58
C MET A 217 2.48 -7.90 -4.20
N ARG A 218 1.62 -8.91 -4.07
CA ARG A 218 1.33 -9.58 -2.78
C ARG A 218 2.58 -10.11 -2.09
N ALA A 219 3.60 -10.50 -2.85
CA ALA A 219 4.88 -10.93 -2.27
C ALA A 219 5.53 -9.90 -1.32
N VAL A 220 5.22 -8.60 -1.43
CA VAL A 220 5.70 -7.57 -0.48
C VAL A 220 5.06 -7.72 0.90
N PRO A 221 3.73 -7.61 1.08
CA PRO A 221 3.09 -7.85 2.38
C PRO A 221 3.20 -9.31 2.85
N GLU A 222 3.28 -10.29 1.95
CA GLU A 222 3.48 -11.70 2.31
C GLU A 222 4.78 -11.98 3.09
N GLN A 223 5.77 -11.08 3.03
CA GLN A 223 7.03 -11.21 3.77
C GLN A 223 6.82 -11.39 5.28
N ILE A 224 5.74 -10.83 5.86
CA ILE A 224 5.51 -10.89 7.31
C ILE A 224 4.56 -12.02 7.75
N ARG A 225 4.01 -12.82 6.81
CA ARG A 225 3.01 -13.86 7.09
C ARG A 225 3.34 -14.75 8.28
N PRO A 226 4.59 -15.25 8.47
CA PRO A 226 4.91 -16.16 9.58
C PRO A 226 4.64 -15.59 10.97
N TRP A 227 4.63 -14.25 11.11
CA TRP A 227 4.57 -13.56 12.39
C TRP A 227 3.22 -12.84 12.62
N VAL A 228 2.28 -12.95 11.69
CA VAL A 228 0.91 -12.42 11.89
C VAL A 228 0.06 -13.49 12.61
N PRO A 229 -0.48 -13.21 13.82
CA PRO A 229 -1.09 -14.24 14.68
C PRO A 229 -2.52 -14.66 14.29
N ARG A 230 -3.08 -14.11 13.20
CA ARG A 230 -4.49 -14.25 12.80
C ARG A 230 -4.59 -14.71 11.35
N THR A 231 -5.80 -15.02 10.89
CA THR A 231 -6.07 -15.18 9.45
C THR A 231 -5.54 -13.97 8.69
N TYR A 232 -4.68 -14.23 7.72
CA TYR A 232 -3.94 -13.19 7.01
C TYR A 232 -4.19 -13.28 5.51
N VAL A 233 -4.91 -12.29 4.98
CA VAL A 233 -5.27 -12.16 3.56
C VAL A 233 -4.51 -10.98 2.96
N THR A 234 -3.93 -11.17 1.79
CA THR A 234 -3.14 -10.15 1.09
C THR A 234 -3.79 -9.74 -0.22
N LEU A 235 -3.90 -8.44 -0.42
CA LEU A 235 -4.28 -7.79 -1.68
C LEU A 235 -3.07 -7.02 -2.21
N GLY A 236 -2.83 -7.12 -3.50
CA GLY A 236 -1.66 -6.53 -4.13
C GLY A 236 -1.79 -6.46 -5.64
N THR A 237 -0.80 -5.84 -6.26
CA THR A 237 -0.82 -5.44 -7.67
C THR A 237 0.06 -6.34 -8.54
N ASP A 238 -0.14 -7.66 -8.37
CA ASP A 238 0.55 -8.71 -9.13
C ASP A 238 0.22 -8.66 -10.62
N GLY A 239 1.24 -8.85 -11.46
CA GLY A 239 1.13 -8.77 -12.91
C GLY A 239 1.70 -7.49 -13.51
N PHE A 240 1.53 -7.33 -14.81
CA PHE A 240 2.00 -6.16 -15.54
C PHE A 240 1.10 -4.94 -15.30
N GLY A 241 1.71 -3.76 -15.27
CA GLY A 241 0.96 -2.50 -15.31
C GLY A 241 0.39 -2.21 -16.70
N PHE A 242 -0.56 -1.28 -16.75
CA PHE A 242 -1.23 -0.82 -17.96
C PHE A 242 -1.71 0.62 -17.76
N SER A 243 -2.07 1.27 -18.87
CA SER A 243 -2.56 2.65 -18.88
C SER A 243 -4.07 2.74 -18.71
N ASP A 244 -4.51 3.31 -17.59
CA ASP A 244 -5.91 3.67 -17.33
C ASP A 244 -5.96 4.83 -16.30
N THR A 245 -7.12 5.06 -15.68
CA THR A 245 -7.31 5.92 -14.52
C THR A 245 -6.96 5.17 -13.23
N ARG A 246 -6.50 5.89 -12.20
CA ARG A 246 -6.17 5.26 -10.89
C ARG A 246 -7.31 4.42 -10.31
N PRO A 247 -8.59 4.87 -10.30
CA PRO A 247 -9.69 4.05 -9.79
C PRO A 247 -9.89 2.76 -10.58
N ALA A 248 -9.81 2.83 -11.92
CA ALA A 248 -9.92 1.64 -12.77
C ALA A 248 -8.76 0.67 -12.52
N ALA A 249 -7.53 1.17 -12.42
CA ALA A 249 -6.36 0.34 -12.11
C ALA A 249 -6.48 -0.35 -10.74
N ARG A 250 -6.91 0.37 -9.70
CA ARG A 250 -7.14 -0.21 -8.36
C ARG A 250 -8.24 -1.26 -8.36
N ARG A 251 -9.31 -1.07 -9.12
CA ARG A 251 -10.35 -2.08 -9.30
C ARG A 251 -9.83 -3.31 -10.01
N TYR A 252 -9.05 -3.15 -11.08
CA TYR A 252 -8.48 -4.27 -11.81
C TYR A 252 -7.61 -5.16 -10.90
N PHE A 253 -6.75 -4.55 -10.07
CA PHE A 253 -5.94 -5.29 -9.09
C PHE A 253 -6.68 -5.63 -7.79
N ASN A 254 -7.96 -5.27 -7.66
CA ASN A 254 -8.77 -5.46 -6.46
C ASN A 254 -8.15 -4.89 -5.18
N THR A 255 -7.51 -3.72 -5.27
CA THR A 255 -6.92 -3.00 -4.13
C THR A 255 -7.70 -1.77 -3.70
N ASP A 256 -8.81 -1.44 -4.37
CA ASP A 256 -9.71 -0.35 -3.94
C ASP A 256 -10.55 -0.71 -2.70
N ALA A 257 -11.20 0.30 -2.13
CA ALA A 257 -11.89 0.17 -0.83
C ALA A 257 -12.97 -0.92 -0.86
N GLU A 258 -13.76 -0.96 -1.93
CA GLU A 258 -14.81 -1.95 -2.18
C GLU A 258 -14.24 -3.38 -2.19
N SER A 259 -13.10 -3.59 -2.83
CA SER A 259 -12.45 -4.91 -2.88
C SER A 259 -11.88 -5.31 -1.52
N GLN A 260 -11.35 -4.34 -0.76
CA GLN A 260 -10.89 -4.56 0.62
C GLN A 260 -12.05 -4.94 1.55
N VAL A 261 -13.23 -4.32 1.41
CA VAL A 261 -14.44 -4.71 2.15
C VAL A 261 -14.79 -6.17 1.88
N VAL A 262 -14.80 -6.59 0.61
CA VAL A 262 -15.10 -7.99 0.25
C VAL A 262 -14.06 -8.94 0.84
N ALA A 263 -12.76 -8.61 0.79
CA ALA A 263 -11.71 -9.43 1.38
C ALA A 263 -11.86 -9.59 2.89
N VAL A 264 -12.27 -8.52 3.61
CA VAL A 264 -12.56 -8.61 5.05
C VAL A 264 -13.74 -9.55 5.32
N LEU A 265 -14.83 -9.41 4.57
CA LEU A 265 -16.02 -10.26 4.75
C LEU A 265 -15.75 -11.72 4.38
N GLU A 266 -14.95 -11.96 3.34
CA GLU A 266 -14.52 -13.31 2.96
C GLU A 266 -13.65 -13.94 4.07
N ALA A 267 -12.72 -13.19 4.65
CA ALA A 267 -11.88 -13.67 5.74
C ALA A 267 -12.69 -13.94 7.02
N LEU A 268 -13.66 -13.09 7.35
CA LEU A 268 -14.59 -13.33 8.46
C LEU A 268 -15.43 -14.59 8.25
N ALA A 269 -15.89 -14.83 7.02
CA ALA A 269 -16.62 -16.05 6.69
C ALA A 269 -15.72 -17.29 6.76
N GLN A 270 -14.46 -17.18 6.36
CA GLN A 270 -13.45 -18.23 6.52
C GLN A 270 -13.20 -18.58 7.99
N ASP A 271 -13.20 -17.57 8.87
CA ASP A 271 -13.07 -17.73 10.32
C ASP A 271 -14.37 -18.22 10.99
N GLY A 272 -15.48 -18.29 10.25
CA GLY A 272 -16.79 -18.75 10.74
C GLY A 272 -17.58 -17.70 11.51
N GLU A 273 -17.16 -16.43 11.47
CA GLU A 273 -17.80 -15.32 12.20
C GLU A 273 -19.06 -14.80 11.51
N ILE A 274 -19.14 -14.94 10.18
CA ILE A 274 -20.32 -14.53 9.38
C ILE A 274 -20.68 -15.58 8.32
N ASP A 275 -21.90 -15.51 7.78
CA ASP A 275 -22.33 -16.38 6.68
C ASP A 275 -21.60 -16.02 5.37
N PRO A 276 -21.07 -17.00 4.61
CA PRO A 276 -20.36 -16.75 3.35
C PRO A 276 -21.17 -15.97 2.30
N SER A 277 -22.50 -16.00 2.35
CA SER A 277 -23.36 -15.24 1.44
C SER A 277 -23.23 -13.72 1.61
N VAL A 278 -22.75 -13.24 2.77
CA VAL A 278 -22.51 -11.81 3.03
C VAL A 278 -21.40 -11.28 2.12
N ALA A 279 -20.27 -11.99 2.02
CA ALA A 279 -19.18 -11.63 1.12
C ALA A 279 -19.63 -11.67 -0.36
N VAL A 280 -20.44 -12.67 -0.73
CA VAL A 280 -21.03 -12.77 -2.08
C VAL A 280 -21.96 -11.59 -2.38
N ALA A 281 -22.78 -11.16 -1.41
CA ALA A 281 -23.65 -10.00 -1.55
C ALA A 281 -22.83 -8.71 -1.75
N ALA A 282 -21.79 -8.49 -0.95
CA ALA A 282 -20.89 -7.35 -1.08
C ALA A 282 -20.19 -7.31 -2.44
N ALA A 283 -19.64 -8.44 -2.90
CA ALA A 283 -18.98 -8.54 -4.20
C ALA A 283 -19.91 -8.18 -5.37
N ARG A 284 -21.18 -8.62 -5.30
CA ARG A 284 -22.20 -8.28 -6.30
C ARG A 284 -22.63 -6.82 -6.21
N GLN A 285 -22.83 -6.29 -5.01
CA GLN A 285 -23.21 -4.89 -4.77
C GLN A 285 -22.15 -3.94 -5.32
N TYR A 286 -20.88 -4.19 -5.02
CA TYR A 286 -19.77 -3.33 -5.43
C TYR A 286 -19.19 -3.65 -6.80
N LYS A 287 -19.62 -4.76 -7.43
CA LYS A 287 -19.18 -5.20 -8.76
C LYS A 287 -17.65 -5.27 -8.88
N ILE A 288 -17.00 -5.99 -7.96
CA ILE A 288 -15.53 -6.06 -7.89
C ILE A 288 -14.85 -6.67 -9.12
N ALA A 289 -15.58 -7.38 -9.96
CA ALA A 289 -15.08 -7.86 -11.26
C ALA A 289 -15.24 -6.86 -12.43
N ASP A 290 -15.90 -5.71 -12.23
CA ASP A 290 -16.17 -4.72 -13.28
C ASP A 290 -15.34 -3.45 -13.08
N VAL A 291 -14.27 -3.32 -13.87
CA VAL A 291 -13.39 -2.12 -13.87
C VAL A 291 -14.17 -0.83 -14.13
N GLN A 292 -15.25 -0.88 -14.93
CA GLN A 292 -16.06 0.30 -15.23
C GLN A 292 -16.90 0.77 -14.04
N ALA A 293 -17.13 -0.09 -13.03
CA ALA A 293 -17.85 0.28 -11.82
C ALA A 293 -17.03 1.25 -10.93
N ALA A 294 -15.70 1.21 -11.01
CA ALA A 294 -14.82 2.10 -10.27
C ALA A 294 -14.64 3.48 -10.92
N ALA A 295 -14.92 3.58 -12.23
CA ALA A 295 -14.98 4.84 -12.96
C ALA A 295 -16.31 5.57 -12.63
N GLY A 296 -16.42 6.10 -11.41
CA GLY A 296 -17.53 6.98 -11.05
C GLY A 296 -17.59 8.15 -12.03
N LYS A 297 -18.75 8.36 -12.68
CA LYS A 297 -19.02 9.60 -13.43
C LYS A 297 -18.64 10.78 -12.53
N PRO A 298 -17.96 11.82 -13.05
CA PRO A 298 -17.62 12.98 -12.25
C PRO A 298 -18.89 13.54 -11.61
N ARG A 299 -18.99 13.48 -10.27
CA ARG A 299 -20.03 14.17 -9.51
C ARG A 299 -19.72 15.66 -9.58
N ILE A 300 -20.15 16.31 -10.66
CA ILE A 300 -20.22 17.78 -10.70
C ILE A 300 -21.29 18.16 -9.68
N PRO A 301 -20.97 18.96 -8.64
CA PRO A 301 -21.97 19.46 -7.72
C PRO A 301 -23.08 20.18 -8.49
N ALA A 302 -24.34 19.93 -8.18
CA ALA A 302 -25.49 20.55 -8.86
C ALA A 302 -25.42 22.09 -8.93
N ARG A 303 -24.62 22.71 -8.04
CA ARG A 303 -24.32 24.14 -8.00
C ARG A 303 -23.42 24.65 -9.15
N HIS A 304 -22.87 23.79 -9.99
CA HIS A 304 -22.01 24.17 -11.14
C HIS A 304 -22.61 23.85 -12.51
N LEU A 305 -23.73 23.12 -12.59
CA LEU A 305 -24.44 22.89 -13.86
C LEU A 305 -24.97 24.20 -14.48
N GLY A 306 -25.33 25.19 -13.66
CA GLY A 306 -25.81 26.49 -14.15
C GLY A 306 -24.74 27.36 -14.83
N ARG A 307 -23.45 27.13 -14.57
CA ARG A 307 -22.35 27.91 -15.19
C ARG A 307 -21.78 27.28 -16.46
N LEU A 308 -21.92 25.97 -16.64
CA LEU A 308 -21.45 25.27 -17.84
C LEU A 308 -22.40 25.45 -19.03
N ALA A 309 -23.71 25.64 -18.80
CA ALA A 309 -24.67 25.97 -19.86
C ALA A 309 -24.34 27.30 -20.56
N ALA A 310 -23.75 28.27 -19.86
CA ALA A 310 -23.35 29.57 -20.42
C ALA A 310 -22.02 29.54 -21.19
N LEU A 311 -21.22 28.48 -21.05
CA LEU A 311 -19.93 28.31 -21.75
C LEU A 311 -20.06 27.43 -23.02
N GLY A 312 -21.17 26.70 -23.17
CA GLY A 312 -21.44 25.83 -24.32
C GLY A 312 -21.72 26.55 -25.64
N GLU A 313 -22.08 27.84 -25.62
CA GLU A 313 -22.37 28.59 -26.85
C GLU A 313 -21.12 29.07 -27.61
N ASN A 314 -19.92 29.00 -27.02
CA ASN A 314 -18.69 29.51 -27.65
C ASN A 314 -17.75 28.43 -28.23
N ILE A 315 -18.05 27.13 -28.07
CA ILE A 315 -17.13 26.05 -28.45
C ILE A 315 -17.32 25.60 -29.92
N HIS A 316 -18.37 26.06 -30.62
CA HIS A 316 -18.57 25.75 -32.03
C HIS A 316 -17.63 26.46 -33.02
N LYS A 317 -16.65 27.26 -32.55
CA LYS A 317 -15.69 27.97 -33.43
C LYS A 317 -14.27 27.41 -33.51
N CYS A 318 -13.92 26.39 -32.73
CA CYS A 318 -12.60 25.73 -32.85
C CYS A 318 -12.78 24.27 -33.26
N GLY A 319 -12.58 24.00 -34.55
CA GLY A 319 -12.75 22.69 -35.20
C GLY A 319 -11.74 21.62 -34.80
N VAL A 320 -11.62 21.29 -33.51
CA VAL A 320 -10.79 20.19 -33.02
C VAL A 320 -11.67 18.96 -32.79
N ARG A 321 -11.60 17.98 -33.69
CA ARG A 321 -12.21 16.65 -33.51
C ARG A 321 -11.30 15.80 -32.62
N PHE A 322 -11.70 15.54 -31.37
CA PHE A 322 -11.11 14.46 -30.57
C PHE A 322 -11.59 13.10 -31.10
N ARG A 323 -10.66 12.18 -31.39
CA ARG A 323 -10.98 10.78 -31.69
C ARG A 323 -11.42 10.07 -30.41
N ASP A 324 -12.52 9.33 -30.53
CA ASP A 324 -13.21 8.61 -29.46
C ASP A 324 -12.34 7.49 -28.87
N ALA A 325 -12.13 7.50 -27.54
CA ALA A 325 -11.27 6.58 -26.80
C ALA A 325 -11.88 5.18 -26.57
N ARG A 326 -12.83 4.75 -27.41
CA ARG A 326 -13.60 3.51 -27.23
C ARG A 326 -13.01 2.26 -27.90
N GLN A 327 -11.86 2.35 -28.58
CA GLN A 327 -11.33 1.22 -29.37
C GLN A 327 -10.24 0.37 -28.71
N THR A 328 -9.67 0.76 -27.57
CA THR A 328 -8.46 0.07 -27.05
C THR A 328 -8.74 -1.11 -26.11
N VAL A 329 -9.98 -1.33 -25.67
CA VAL A 329 -10.30 -2.38 -24.66
C VAL A 329 -10.57 -3.77 -25.27
N ARG A 330 -10.49 -3.95 -26.59
CA ARG A 330 -10.85 -5.23 -27.25
C ARG A 330 -9.68 -6.16 -27.58
N HIS A 331 -8.42 -5.85 -27.23
CA HIS A 331 -7.27 -6.64 -27.68
C HIS A 331 -6.54 -7.49 -26.62
N PHE A 332 -6.95 -7.46 -25.34
CA PHE A 332 -6.27 -8.23 -24.29
C PHE A 332 -7.09 -9.38 -23.67
N ALA A 333 -8.35 -9.57 -24.08
CA ALA A 333 -9.19 -10.67 -23.60
C ALA A 333 -8.97 -12.00 -24.34
N ALA A 334 -7.90 -12.15 -25.12
CA ALA A 334 -7.68 -13.29 -26.01
C ALA A 334 -6.38 -14.07 -25.76
N LEU A 335 -5.73 -13.88 -24.60
CA LEU A 335 -4.48 -14.58 -24.26
C LEU A 335 -4.54 -15.54 -23.08
N ASP A 336 -5.73 -15.77 -22.51
CA ASP A 336 -5.96 -16.84 -21.52
C ASP A 336 -7.02 -17.83 -22.04
N ALA A 337 -6.63 -18.66 -23.01
CA ALA A 337 -7.36 -19.87 -23.43
C ALA A 337 -6.38 -21.02 -23.66
#